data_AF-A0A5C4L4Z2-F1
#
_entry.id   AF-A0A5C4L4Z2-F1
#
_cell.length_a   1.000
_cell.length_b   1.000
_cell.length_c   1.000
_cell.angle_alpha   90.00
_cell.angle_beta   90.00
_cell.angle_gamma   90.00
#
_symmetry.space_group_name_H-M   'P 1'
#
loop_
_entity.id
_entity.type
_entity.pdbx_description
1 polymer ?
#
loop_
_entity_poly.entity_id
_entity_poly.type
_entity_poly.pdbx_seq_one_letter_code
_entity_poly.pdbx_strand_id
1 'polypeptide(L)'
;MTCAYRLPRSVADRLETALRGRKNAAACLALATWLGRFWSAPRRLLYSFPIDRRAIAGREDLGLSEARVRGALAVLEEIGFVARYEPDPGKRYQRTAEGLHRRPLLFRFAEEYAVAFTAANARAQAARGAPAPARRPIPRPEPKRAPAANVAAPRGMPSAQVAQKQTPGGSRLIMGEIGSDERKGPLEAALARWAQGVKMQSEL
;
A
#
# COMPACT_ATOMS: atom_id res chain seq x y z
N MET A 1 18.13 7.42 -4.28
CA MET A 1 17.41 7.79 -3.04
C MET A 1 16.09 7.03 -2.99
N THR A 2 16.05 5.92 -2.27
CA THR A 2 14.79 5.20 -2.02
C THR A 2 13.95 6.01 -1.03
N CYS A 3 12.78 6.47 -1.47
CA CYS A 3 11.86 7.21 -0.61
C CYS A 3 11.51 6.35 0.63
N ALA A 4 12.00 6.75 1.80
CA ALA A 4 11.65 6.12 3.05
C ALA A 4 10.14 6.32 3.30
N TYR A 5 9.44 5.25 3.68
CA TYR A 5 8.02 5.36 4.01
C TYR A 5 7.82 6.37 5.15
N ARG A 6 6.89 7.30 4.96
CA ARG A 6 6.44 8.23 5.99
C ARG A 6 4.97 7.96 6.29
N LEU A 7 4.62 7.95 7.57
CA LEU A 7 3.21 7.90 7.97
C LEU A 7 2.45 9.09 7.35
N PRO A 8 1.18 8.90 6.96
CA PRO A 8 0.32 10.02 6.58
C PRO A 8 0.30 11.09 7.68
N ARG A 9 0.40 12.36 7.30
CA ARG A 9 0.57 13.47 8.26
C ARG A 9 -0.50 13.46 9.36
N SER A 10 -1.76 13.24 9.00
CA SER A 10 -2.88 13.15 9.96
C SER A 10 -2.73 12.00 10.97
N VAL A 11 -2.12 10.88 10.57
CA VAL A 11 -1.83 9.76 11.46
C VAL A 11 -0.64 10.07 12.36
N ALA A 12 0.43 10.63 11.77
CA ALA A 12 1.63 11.03 12.51
C ALA A 12 1.31 12.05 13.60
N ASP A 13 0.53 13.09 13.30
CA ASP A 13 0.23 14.18 14.24
C ASP A 13 -0.62 13.69 15.42
N ARG A 14 -1.61 12.83 15.13
CA ARG A 14 -2.42 12.19 16.18
C ARG A 14 -1.56 11.32 17.09
N LEU A 15 -0.68 10.51 16.48
CA LEU A 15 0.20 9.61 17.21
C LEU A 15 1.23 10.38 18.06
N GLU A 16 1.86 11.41 17.51
CA GLU A 16 2.79 12.29 18.24
C GLU A 16 2.10 12.98 19.42
N THR A 17 0.85 13.40 19.25
CA THR A 17 0.05 13.99 20.32
C THR A 17 -0.25 12.98 21.43
N ALA A 18 -0.66 11.76 21.07
CA ALA A 18 -0.96 10.69 22.03
C ALA A 18 0.30 10.17 22.78
N LEU A 19 1.47 10.27 22.16
CA LEU A 19 2.74 9.84 22.75
C LEU A 19 3.46 10.92 23.56
N ARG A 20 2.90 12.15 23.63
CA ARG A 20 3.54 13.28 24.32
C ARG A 20 3.82 12.94 25.79
N GLY A 21 5.05 13.20 26.23
CA GLY A 21 5.49 12.92 27.61
C GLY A 21 5.87 11.46 27.90
N ARG A 22 5.71 10.53 26.95
CA ARG A 22 6.10 9.13 27.15
C ARG A 22 7.58 8.92 26.85
N LYS A 23 8.31 8.27 27.76
CA LYS A 23 9.73 7.92 27.59
C LYS A 23 10.00 7.03 26.38
N ASN A 24 9.02 6.23 25.97
CA ASN A 24 9.13 5.28 24.85
C ASN A 24 8.60 5.83 23.52
N ALA A 25 8.32 7.14 23.42
CA ALA A 25 7.68 7.75 22.25
C ALA A 25 8.45 7.46 20.94
N ALA A 26 9.78 7.57 20.95
CA ALA A 26 10.61 7.32 19.76
C ALA A 26 10.46 5.89 19.23
N ALA A 27 10.48 4.88 20.11
CA ALA A 27 10.30 3.49 19.70
C ALA A 27 8.87 3.23 19.21
N CYS A 28 7.86 3.88 19.81
CA CYS A 28 6.48 3.79 19.36
C CYS A 28 6.30 4.38 17.97
N LEU A 29 6.88 5.55 17.69
CA LEU A 29 6.85 6.18 16.36
C LEU A 29 7.58 5.33 15.31
N ALA A 30 8.74 4.78 15.65
CA ALA A 30 9.50 3.89 14.78
C ALA A 30 8.69 2.63 14.44
N LEU A 31 8.15 1.96 15.46
CA LEU A 31 7.32 0.76 15.27
C LEU A 31 6.04 1.07 14.49
N ALA A 32 5.34 2.15 14.81
CA ALA A 32 4.13 2.55 14.09
C ALA A 32 4.40 2.87 12.62
N THR A 33 5.51 3.54 12.33
CA THR A 33 5.94 3.84 10.95
C THR A 33 6.26 2.57 10.19
N TRP A 34 6.99 1.65 10.82
CA TRP A 34 7.30 0.34 10.26
C TRP A 34 6.03 -0.48 9.99
N LEU A 35 5.09 -0.54 10.93
CA LEU A 35 3.81 -1.21 10.75
C LEU A 35 2.98 -0.58 9.63
N GLY A 36 2.91 0.75 9.60
CA GLY A 36 2.22 1.50 8.55
C GLY A 36 2.74 1.13 7.17
N ARG A 37 4.06 1.02 7.00
CA ARG A 37 4.68 0.66 5.72
C ARG A 37 4.12 -0.62 5.11
N PHE A 38 3.89 -1.65 5.93
CA PHE A 38 3.47 -2.96 5.43
C PHE A 38 1.96 -3.15 5.45
N TRP A 39 1.27 -2.58 6.43
CA TRP A 39 -0.13 -2.92 6.73
C TRP A 39 -1.11 -1.80 6.44
N SER A 40 -0.66 -0.56 6.17
CA SER A 40 -1.58 0.54 5.87
C SER A 40 -2.13 0.53 4.44
N ALA A 41 -1.78 -0.46 3.62
CA ALA A 41 -2.29 -0.57 2.25
C ALA A 41 -3.81 -0.81 2.26
N PRO A 42 -4.60 -0.24 1.33
CA PRO A 42 -6.06 -0.32 1.35
C PRO A 42 -6.61 -1.74 1.51
N ARG A 43 -6.02 -2.70 0.79
CA ARG A 43 -6.45 -4.11 0.81
C ARG A 43 -6.07 -4.87 2.09
N ARG A 44 -5.23 -4.29 2.96
CA ARG A 44 -4.72 -4.92 4.18
C ARG A 44 -5.19 -4.24 5.46
N LEU A 45 -5.75 -3.05 5.35
CA LEU A 45 -6.01 -2.16 6.47
C LEU A 45 -7.01 -2.72 7.50
N LEU A 46 -8.01 -3.47 7.03
CA LEU A 46 -9.05 -4.08 7.87
C LEU A 46 -8.69 -5.50 8.34
N TYR A 47 -7.61 -6.07 7.82
CA TYR A 47 -7.18 -7.41 8.19
C TYR A 47 -6.34 -7.38 9.46
N SER A 48 -6.48 -8.42 10.28
CA SER A 48 -5.53 -8.65 11.35
C SER A 48 -4.20 -9.14 10.77
N PHE A 49 -3.11 -8.78 11.44
CA PHE A 49 -1.76 -9.10 11.05
C PHE A 49 -0.97 -9.69 12.21
N PRO A 50 -0.17 -10.73 11.97
CA PRO A 50 0.66 -11.33 13.00
C PRO A 50 1.88 -10.45 13.29
N ILE A 51 2.14 -10.21 14.57
CA ILE A 51 3.39 -9.65 15.06
C ILE A 51 4.10 -10.70 15.91
N ASP A 52 5.23 -11.19 15.39
CA ASP A 52 6.22 -11.89 16.18
C ASP A 52 7.28 -10.90 16.65
N ARG A 53 7.34 -10.67 17.95
CA ARG A 53 8.27 -9.72 18.56
C ARG A 53 9.73 -10.12 18.39
N ARG A 54 10.04 -11.42 18.31
CA ARG A 54 11.41 -11.92 18.14
C ARG A 54 11.85 -11.78 16.70
N ALA A 55 10.98 -12.12 15.75
CA ALA A 55 11.29 -12.02 14.33
C ALA A 55 11.53 -10.58 13.86
N ILE A 56 10.93 -9.58 14.54
CA ILE A 56 11.13 -8.17 14.19
C ILE A 56 12.21 -7.47 15.02
N ALA A 57 12.64 -8.07 16.14
CA ALA A 57 13.71 -7.52 16.96
C ALA A 57 15.04 -7.54 16.21
N GLY A 58 15.81 -6.45 16.30
CA GLY A 58 17.15 -6.36 15.72
C GLY A 58 17.20 -6.21 14.20
N ARG A 59 16.06 -6.15 13.51
CA ARG A 59 16.04 -5.86 12.07
C ARG A 59 16.61 -4.47 11.80
N GLU A 60 17.44 -4.36 10.76
CA GLU A 60 18.10 -3.11 10.37
C GLU A 60 17.09 -1.97 10.06
N ASP A 61 15.94 -2.31 9.47
CA ASP A 61 14.89 -1.36 9.10
C ASP A 61 14.05 -0.86 10.29
N LEU A 62 14.11 -1.53 11.44
CA LEU A 62 13.37 -1.16 12.66
C LEU A 62 14.29 -0.67 13.78
N GLY A 63 15.48 -1.26 13.92
CA GLY A 63 16.49 -0.85 14.91
C GLY A 63 16.07 -1.00 16.37
N LEU A 64 15.02 -1.78 16.67
CA LEU A 64 14.50 -1.98 18.03
C LEU A 64 14.89 -3.36 18.57
N SER A 65 15.29 -3.40 19.84
CA SER A 65 15.42 -4.66 20.57
C SER A 65 14.05 -5.27 20.89
N GLU A 66 14.00 -6.56 21.18
CA GLU A 66 12.75 -7.25 21.54
C GLU A 66 12.04 -6.58 22.73
N ALA A 67 12.78 -6.15 23.74
CA ALA A 67 12.24 -5.45 24.90
C ALA A 67 11.59 -4.11 24.52
N ARG A 68 12.21 -3.35 23.60
CA ARG A 68 11.65 -2.09 23.08
C ARG A 68 10.42 -2.33 22.21
N VAL A 69 10.43 -3.36 21.36
CA VAL A 69 9.26 -3.77 20.58
C VAL A 69 8.10 -4.13 21.49
N ARG A 70 8.35 -4.93 22.54
CA ARG A 70 7.33 -5.27 23.55
C ARG A 70 6.76 -4.03 24.21
N GLY A 71 7.62 -3.13 24.70
CA GLY A 71 7.18 -1.90 25.36
C GLY A 71 6.42 -0.97 24.41
N ALA A 72 6.85 -0.88 23.15
CA ALA A 72 6.19 -0.06 22.14
C ALA A 72 4.81 -0.63 21.79
N LEU A 73 4.67 -1.96 21.61
CA LEU A 73 3.38 -2.59 21.37
C LEU A 73 2.38 -2.34 22.50
N ALA A 74 2.82 -2.48 23.76
CA ALA A 74 1.95 -2.23 24.91
C ALA A 74 1.44 -0.78 24.93
N VAL A 75 2.32 0.19 24.67
CA VAL A 75 1.91 1.60 24.60
C VAL A 75 1.01 1.86 23.39
N LEU A 76 1.34 1.32 22.20
CA LEU A 76 0.53 1.50 20.98
C LEU A 76 -0.86 0.85 21.12
N GLU A 77 -0.99 -0.23 21.90
CA GLU A 77 -2.27 -0.82 22.26
C GLU A 77 -3.04 0.09 23.23
N GLU A 78 -2.37 0.58 24.29
CA GLU A 78 -2.95 1.48 25.30
C GLU A 78 -3.51 2.77 24.70
N ILE A 79 -2.78 3.41 23.78
CA ILE A 79 -3.23 4.65 23.12
C ILE A 79 -4.20 4.40 21.97
N GLY A 80 -4.60 3.15 21.74
CA GLY A 80 -5.52 2.78 20.67
C GLY A 80 -4.95 3.03 19.28
N PHE A 81 -3.64 2.87 19.04
CA PHE A 81 -3.09 2.83 17.68
C PHE A 81 -3.30 1.46 17.03
N VAL A 82 -3.06 0.40 17.79
CA VAL A 82 -3.39 -0.98 17.43
C VAL A 82 -4.37 -1.55 18.43
N ALA A 83 -5.21 -2.49 17.98
CA ALA A 83 -6.04 -3.31 18.84
C ALA A 83 -5.59 -4.76 18.71
N ARG A 84 -5.44 -5.46 19.84
CA ARG A 84 -5.16 -6.88 19.83
C ARG A 84 -6.39 -7.64 19.34
N TYR A 85 -6.18 -8.51 18.36
CA TYR A 85 -7.17 -9.45 17.88
C TYR A 85 -6.86 -10.80 18.52
N GLU A 86 -7.68 -11.23 19.47
CA GLU A 86 -7.52 -12.53 20.11
C GLU A 86 -8.47 -13.52 19.41
N PRO A 87 -7.99 -14.33 18.45
CA PRO A 87 -8.74 -15.51 18.05
C PRO A 87 -8.75 -16.49 19.24
N ASP A 88 -9.79 -17.32 19.31
CA ASP A 88 -10.13 -18.25 20.41
C ASP A 88 -8.97 -18.72 21.29
N PRO A 89 -9.18 -18.83 22.61
CA PRO A 89 -8.15 -19.25 23.57
C PRO A 89 -7.50 -20.57 23.13
N GLY A 90 -6.27 -20.47 22.62
CA GLY A 90 -5.51 -21.58 22.07
C GLY A 90 -4.09 -21.68 22.63
N LYS A 91 -3.28 -22.55 22.04
CA LYS A 91 -1.88 -22.77 22.43
C LYS A 91 -1.06 -21.49 22.23
N ARG A 92 -0.73 -20.80 23.32
CA ARG A 92 0.08 -19.55 23.34
C ARG A 92 1.56 -19.76 23.01
N TYR A 93 2.03 -21.00 23.06
CA TYR A 93 3.41 -21.39 22.83
C TYR A 93 3.53 -22.40 21.68
N GLN A 94 4.66 -22.34 20.98
CA GLN A 94 5.04 -23.21 19.87
C GLN A 94 6.45 -23.74 20.12
N ARG A 95 6.66 -25.04 19.89
CA ARG A 95 8.01 -25.63 19.88
C ARG A 95 8.71 -25.25 18.58
N THR A 96 9.96 -24.85 18.70
CA THR A 96 10.87 -24.53 17.60
C THR A 96 12.22 -25.23 17.86
N ALA A 97 13.13 -25.19 16.89
CA ALA A 97 14.46 -25.81 17.02
C ALA A 97 15.26 -25.27 18.22
N GLU A 98 15.05 -24.00 18.60
CA GLU A 98 15.72 -23.32 19.71
C GLU A 98 14.97 -23.47 21.05
N GLY A 99 13.81 -24.17 21.05
CA GLY A 99 13.01 -24.41 22.25
C GLY A 99 11.57 -23.88 22.15
N LEU A 100 10.96 -23.65 23.31
CA LEU A 100 9.56 -23.23 23.41
C LEU A 100 9.45 -21.70 23.29
N HIS A 101 8.71 -21.22 22.28
CA HIS A 101 8.55 -19.80 22.01
C HIS A 101 7.10 -19.38 21.98
N ARG A 102 6.83 -18.11 22.29
CA ARG A 102 5.48 -17.56 22.25
C ARG A 102 5.06 -17.35 20.80
N ARG A 103 3.82 -17.71 20.46
CA ARG A 103 3.30 -17.51 19.11
C ARG A 103 3.14 -16.02 18.77
N PRO A 104 3.18 -15.68 17.47
CA PRO A 104 2.82 -14.34 17.01
C PRO A 104 1.40 -13.97 17.48
N LEU A 105 1.24 -12.74 17.94
CA LEU A 105 -0.07 -12.21 18.31
C LEU A 105 -0.67 -11.48 17.11
N LEU A 106 -1.98 -11.62 16.92
CA LEU A 106 -2.69 -10.89 15.88
C LEU A 106 -3.06 -9.50 16.39
N PHE A 107 -2.81 -8.50 15.57
CA PHE A 107 -3.19 -7.12 15.81
C PHE A 107 -3.92 -6.57 14.59
N ARG A 108 -4.72 -5.53 14.79
CA ARG A 108 -5.28 -4.72 13.71
C ARG A 108 -5.03 -3.25 14.06
N PHE A 109 -5.07 -2.35 13.07
CA PHE A 109 -5.18 -0.94 13.40
C PHE A 109 -6.49 -0.71 14.15
N ALA A 110 -6.43 0.09 15.21
CA ALA A 110 -7.65 0.49 15.90
C ALA A 110 -8.51 1.34 14.96
N GLU A 111 -9.81 1.37 15.22
CA GLU A 111 -10.82 1.97 14.34
C GLU A 111 -10.48 3.40 13.93
N GLU A 112 -10.10 4.25 14.89
CA GLU A 112 -9.77 5.65 14.61
C GLU A 112 -8.61 5.82 13.63
N TYR A 113 -7.54 5.03 13.81
CA TYR A 113 -6.38 5.07 12.94
C TYR A 113 -6.66 4.38 11.61
N ALA A 114 -7.49 3.34 11.58
CA ALA A 114 -7.95 2.71 10.34
C ALA A 114 -8.75 3.71 9.47
N VAL A 115 -9.62 4.52 10.07
CA VAL A 115 -10.32 5.61 9.34
C VAL A 115 -9.32 6.63 8.80
N ALA A 116 -8.35 7.06 9.62
CA ALA A 116 -7.33 8.02 9.18
C ALA A 116 -6.46 7.48 8.03
N PHE A 117 -6.08 6.21 8.06
CA PHE A 117 -5.37 5.55 6.97
C PHE A 117 -6.24 5.38 5.72
N THR A 118 -7.52 5.05 5.87
CA THR A 118 -8.48 4.99 4.75
C THR A 118 -8.55 6.34 4.03
N ALA A 119 -8.75 7.43 4.77
CA ALA A 119 -8.80 8.77 4.20
C ALA A 119 -7.48 9.19 3.54
N ALA A 120 -6.34 8.84 4.14
CA ALA A 120 -5.02 9.08 3.54
C ALA A 120 -4.83 8.30 2.23
N ASN A 121 -5.23 7.03 2.21
CA ASN A 121 -5.16 6.20 1.02
C ASN A 121 -6.08 6.72 -0.09
N ALA A 122 -7.30 7.13 0.23
CA ALA A 122 -8.22 7.73 -0.73
C ALA A 122 -7.61 8.98 -1.37
N ARG A 123 -7.01 9.88 -0.57
CA ARG A 123 -6.28 11.05 -1.08
C ARG A 123 -5.10 10.66 -1.98
N ALA A 124 -4.33 9.65 -1.58
CA ALA A 124 -3.20 9.18 -2.39
C ALA A 124 -3.65 8.58 -3.72
N GLN A 125 -4.77 7.87 -3.76
CA GLN A 125 -5.34 7.34 -5.01
C GLN A 125 -5.89 8.45 -5.89
N ALA A 126 -6.61 9.43 -5.31
CA ALA A 126 -7.08 10.60 -6.04
C ALA A 126 -5.91 11.38 -6.68
N ALA A 127 -4.80 11.56 -5.97
CA ALA A 127 -3.61 12.21 -6.51
C ALA A 127 -2.93 11.41 -7.64
N ARG A 128 -3.05 10.08 -7.65
CA ARG A 128 -2.52 9.21 -8.72
C ARG A 128 -3.42 9.17 -9.95
N GLY A 129 -4.74 9.25 -9.75
CA GLY A 129 -5.74 9.28 -10.82
C GLY A 129 -6.02 10.69 -11.37
N ALA A 130 -5.55 11.74 -10.69
CA ALA A 130 -5.71 13.10 -11.16
C ALA A 130 -4.90 13.32 -12.45
N PRO A 131 -5.50 13.86 -13.53
CA PRO A 131 -4.73 14.33 -14.67
C PRO A 131 -3.73 15.38 -14.19
N ALA A 132 -2.50 15.30 -14.71
CA ALA A 132 -1.41 16.19 -14.32
C ALA A 132 -1.91 17.65 -14.31
N PRO A 133 -1.61 18.44 -13.25
CA PRO A 133 -2.04 19.83 -13.20
C PRO A 133 -1.56 20.52 -14.48
N ALA A 134 -2.50 21.12 -15.20
CA ALA A 134 -2.22 21.82 -16.45
C ALA A 134 -0.98 22.69 -16.25
N ARG A 135 0.09 22.39 -17.00
CA ARG A 135 1.33 23.15 -16.95
C ARG A 135 0.96 24.62 -17.07
N ARG A 136 1.29 25.43 -16.06
CA ARG A 136 1.16 26.89 -16.15
C ARG A 136 1.79 27.30 -17.49
N PRO A 137 1.09 28.07 -18.34
CA PRO A 137 1.69 28.59 -19.56
C PRO A 137 2.96 29.33 -19.16
N ILE A 138 4.12 28.78 -19.54
CA ILE A 138 5.37 29.52 -19.48
C ILE A 138 5.16 30.67 -20.45
N PRO A 139 5.22 31.95 -20.03
CA PRO A 139 5.11 33.07 -20.95
C PRO A 139 6.17 32.89 -22.03
N ARG A 140 5.73 32.78 -23.28
CA ARG A 140 6.61 32.72 -24.45
C ARG A 140 7.49 33.96 -24.39
N PRO A 141 8.84 33.83 -24.36
CA PRO A 141 9.70 35.00 -24.46
C PRO A 141 9.38 35.71 -25.78
N GLU A 142 9.12 37.01 -25.71
CA GLU A 142 8.83 37.84 -26.88
C GLU A 142 9.93 37.65 -27.93
N PRO A 143 9.58 37.51 -29.22
CA PRO A 143 10.57 37.43 -30.27
C PRO A 143 11.35 38.76 -30.30
N LYS A 144 12.61 38.72 -29.86
CA LYS A 144 13.56 39.82 -30.10
C LYS A 144 13.64 40.03 -31.61
N ARG A 145 13.15 41.20 -32.03
CA ARG A 145 13.17 41.70 -33.41
C ARG A 145 14.63 41.69 -33.90
N ALA A 146 14.95 40.85 -34.87
CA ALA A 146 16.24 40.90 -35.55
C ALA A 146 16.34 42.21 -36.35
N PRO A 147 17.51 42.87 -36.40
CA PRO A 147 17.72 44.04 -37.24
C PRO A 147 17.59 43.65 -38.72
N ALA A 148 16.88 44.48 -39.47
CA ALA A 148 16.61 44.28 -40.89
C ALA A 148 17.92 44.33 -41.70
N ALA A 149 18.24 43.22 -42.37
CA ALA A 149 19.16 43.20 -43.49
C ALA A 149 18.35 42.82 -44.74
N ASN A 150 18.29 43.77 -45.68
CA ASN A 150 17.68 43.61 -46.99
C ASN A 150 18.38 42.49 -47.76
N VAL A 151 17.66 41.39 -48.07
CA VAL A 151 18.09 40.45 -49.10
C VAL A 151 16.86 40.03 -49.91
N ALA A 152 17.00 40.18 -51.23
CA ALA A 152 15.97 40.02 -52.25
C ALA A 152 15.40 38.60 -52.34
N ALA A 153 14.13 38.52 -52.72
CA ALA A 153 13.40 37.28 -52.94
C ALA A 153 13.75 36.62 -54.29
N PRO A 154 13.85 35.29 -54.35
CA PRO A 154 13.56 34.54 -55.55
C PRO A 154 12.17 33.88 -55.48
N ARG A 155 11.43 34.06 -56.58
CA ARG A 155 10.20 33.35 -56.94
C ARG A 155 10.48 31.86 -57.16
N GLY A 156 9.55 30.98 -56.75
CA GLY A 156 9.38 29.68 -57.41
C GLY A 156 8.88 28.50 -56.55
N MET A 157 7.57 28.23 -56.67
CA MET A 157 6.92 26.89 -56.66
C MET A 157 6.85 26.11 -55.31
N PRO A 158 6.06 25.02 -55.23
CA PRO A 158 4.59 24.95 -55.24
C PRO A 158 4.03 24.41 -53.89
N SER A 159 2.71 24.46 -53.73
CA SER A 159 1.95 24.03 -52.55
C SER A 159 2.17 22.56 -52.19
N ALA A 160 2.77 22.32 -51.01
CA ALA A 160 2.87 21.01 -50.39
C ALA A 160 1.55 20.64 -49.69
N GLN A 161 1.11 19.42 -49.99
CA GLN A 161 -0.17 18.82 -49.65
C GLN A 161 -0.35 18.65 -48.13
N VAL A 162 -1.62 18.76 -47.71
CA VAL A 162 -2.10 18.41 -46.37
C VAL A 162 -1.96 16.91 -46.18
N ALA A 163 -1.01 16.48 -45.35
CA ALA A 163 -0.85 15.07 -44.98
C ALA A 163 -1.81 14.72 -43.83
N GLN A 164 -2.81 13.92 -44.18
CA GLN A 164 -3.78 13.29 -43.31
C GLN A 164 -3.12 12.49 -42.18
N LYS A 165 -3.82 12.49 -41.04
CA LYS A 165 -3.70 11.50 -39.96
C LYS A 165 -3.52 10.09 -40.53
N GLN A 166 -2.39 9.46 -40.22
CA GLN A 166 -2.31 8.01 -40.16
C GLN A 166 -1.81 7.60 -38.78
N THR A 167 -2.72 6.98 -38.04
CA THR A 167 -2.51 6.15 -36.87
C THR A 167 -1.60 4.98 -37.28
N PRO A 168 -0.44 4.77 -36.64
CA PRO A 168 0.20 3.48 -36.70
C PRO A 168 -0.40 2.61 -35.60
N GLY A 169 -1.20 1.63 -36.04
CA GLY A 169 -1.43 0.42 -35.28
C GLY A 169 -0.08 -0.21 -34.96
N GLY A 170 0.40 0.04 -33.74
CA GLY A 170 1.53 -0.64 -33.14
C GLY A 170 1.00 -1.76 -32.28
N SER A 171 0.99 -2.97 -32.84
CA SER A 171 1.04 -4.21 -32.08
C SER A 171 2.00 -4.06 -30.91
N ARG A 172 1.46 -4.14 -29.69
CA ARG A 172 2.27 -4.33 -28.49
C ARG A 172 1.56 -5.32 -27.58
N LEU A 173 1.75 -6.59 -27.93
CA LEU A 173 1.64 -7.70 -27.00
C LEU A 173 2.48 -7.39 -25.76
N ILE A 174 1.85 -7.35 -24.59
CA ILE A 174 2.51 -7.50 -23.29
C ILE A 174 1.81 -8.65 -22.57
N MET A 175 2.34 -9.84 -22.86
CA MET A 175 2.56 -10.99 -21.98
C MET A 175 1.86 -10.95 -20.60
N GLY A 176 0.84 -11.80 -20.41
CA GLY A 176 0.29 -12.09 -19.08
C GLY A 176 -1.20 -12.41 -19.01
N GLU A 177 -1.92 -12.41 -20.12
CA GLU A 177 -3.34 -12.82 -20.14
C GLU A 177 -3.42 -14.35 -20.17
N ILE A 178 -3.54 -14.97 -19.00
CA ILE A 178 -4.04 -16.34 -18.91
C ILE A 178 -5.53 -16.25 -19.23
N GLY A 179 -5.87 -16.69 -20.44
CA GLY A 179 -7.24 -16.96 -20.85
C GLY A 179 -7.94 -17.79 -19.78
N SER A 180 -9.08 -17.28 -19.34
CA SER A 180 -10.07 -18.01 -18.57
C SER A 180 -10.66 -19.09 -19.47
N ASP A 181 -9.99 -20.23 -19.53
CA ASP A 181 -10.55 -21.46 -20.05
C ASP A 181 -10.56 -22.51 -18.93
N GLU A 182 -11.76 -23.07 -18.77
CA GLU A 182 -12.20 -24.16 -17.93
C GLU A 182 -11.11 -24.99 -17.23
N ARG A 183 -10.92 -24.74 -15.93
CA ARG A 183 -10.45 -25.77 -15.00
C ARG A 183 -11.50 -25.94 -13.92
N LYS A 184 -12.41 -26.90 -14.12
CA LYS A 184 -13.26 -27.44 -13.06
C LYS A 184 -12.36 -27.92 -11.92
N GLY A 185 -12.21 -27.07 -10.91
CA GLY A 185 -11.24 -27.23 -9.85
C GLY A 185 -11.73 -28.18 -8.75
N PRO A 186 -10.81 -28.62 -7.87
CA PRO A 186 -11.10 -29.49 -6.72
C PRO A 186 -12.16 -28.93 -5.76
N LEU A 187 -12.44 -27.62 -5.84
CA LEU A 187 -13.50 -26.94 -5.11
C LEU A 187 -14.91 -27.39 -5.54
N GLU A 188 -15.17 -27.55 -6.84
CA GLU A 188 -16.49 -28.03 -7.30
C GLU A 188 -16.71 -29.50 -6.92
N ALA A 189 -15.65 -30.32 -6.98
CA ALA A 189 -15.71 -31.70 -6.50
C ALA A 189 -15.95 -31.78 -4.99
N ALA A 190 -15.41 -30.85 -4.20
CA ALA A 190 -15.67 -30.76 -2.77
C ALA A 190 -17.11 -30.29 -2.47
N LEU A 191 -17.64 -29.34 -3.23
CA LEU A 191 -19.02 -28.85 -3.10
C LEU A 191 -20.04 -29.93 -3.51
N ALA A 192 -19.76 -30.70 -4.56
CA ALA A 192 -20.62 -31.81 -4.98
C ALA A 192 -20.67 -32.94 -3.93
N ARG A 193 -19.52 -33.28 -3.32
CA ARG A 193 -19.49 -34.27 -2.21
C ARG A 193 -20.26 -33.80 -0.98
N TRP A 194 -20.16 -32.52 -0.64
CA TRP A 194 -20.90 -31.95 0.48
C TRP A 194 -22.42 -31.95 0.22
N ALA A 195 -22.85 -31.59 -0.99
CA ALA A 195 -24.26 -31.62 -1.39
C ALA A 195 -24.86 -33.04 -1.38
N GLN A 196 -24.07 -34.07 -1.74
CA GLN A 196 -24.51 -35.47 -1.62
C GLN A 196 -24.67 -35.91 -0.16
N GLY A 197 -23.80 -35.46 0.74
CA GLY A 197 -23.91 -35.76 2.18
C GLY A 197 -25.14 -35.13 2.84
N VAL A 198 -25.53 -33.93 2.41
CA VAL A 198 -26.73 -33.24 2.94
C VAL A 198 -28.03 -33.91 2.49
N LYS A 199 -28.08 -34.47 1.28
CA LYS A 199 -29.26 -35.24 0.81
C LYS A 199 -29.45 -36.59 1.50
N MET A 200 -28.37 -37.23 1.95
CA MET A 200 -28.48 -38.53 2.66
C MET A 200 -28.94 -38.39 4.12
N GLN A 201 -28.89 -37.21 4.71
CA GLN A 201 -29.37 -36.96 6.08
C GLN A 201 -30.85 -36.53 6.15
N SER A 202 -31.52 -36.37 5.00
CA SER A 202 -32.94 -36.03 4.94
C SER A 202 -33.87 -37.22 4.64
N GLU A 203 -33.33 -38.44 4.57
CA GLU A 203 -34.10 -39.68 4.34
C GLU A 203 -33.94 -40.70 5.49
N LEU A 204 -33.78 -40.22 6.72
CA LEU A 204 -33.93 -41.00 7.95
C LEU A 204 -34.98 -40.36 8.87
#